data_AF-A0A7C7XTI2-F1
#
_entry.id   AF-A0A7C7XTI2-F1
#
_cell.length_a   1.000
_cell.length_b   1.000
_cell.length_c   1.000
_cell.angle_alpha   90.00
_cell.angle_beta   90.00
_cell.angle_gamma   90.00
#
_symmetry.space_group_name_H-M   'P 1'
#
loop_
_entity.id
_entity.type
_entity.pdbx_description
1 polymer ?
#
loop_
_entity_poly.entity_id
_entity_poly.type
_entity_poly.pdbx_seq_one_letter_code
_entity_poly.pdbx_strand_id
1 'polypeptide(L)'
;MLVGALITAGILIGATNVAFAESTRQSLSSDSALEAIKKRGTLRIGLATFVPWAMRDKKGDLIGFEIDVGKRVAEDMGVGIEHIPTAWDGIIPALLAGKF
;
A
#
# COMPACT_ATOMS: atom_id res chain seq x y z
N MET A 1 -27.27 7.10 47.16
CA MET A 1 -27.36 7.45 45.73
C MET A 1 -26.13 8.19 45.17
N LEU A 2 -25.16 8.62 45.99
CA LEU A 2 -23.97 9.35 45.52
C LEU A 2 -22.84 8.47 44.94
N VAL A 3 -22.78 7.17 45.25
CA VAL A 3 -21.72 6.27 44.75
C VAL A 3 -21.93 5.85 43.28
N GLY A 4 -23.18 5.82 42.82
CA GLY A 4 -23.52 5.45 41.43
C GLY A 4 -23.13 6.49 40.38
N ALA A 5 -23.01 7.76 40.76
CA ALA A 5 -22.67 8.86 39.85
C ALA A 5 -21.16 8.94 39.52
N LEU A 6 -20.30 8.40 40.40
CA LEU A 6 -18.84 8.36 40.20
C LEU A 6 -18.42 7.24 39.24
N ILE A 7 -19.14 6.13 39.23
CA ILE A 7 -18.84 4.99 38.32
C ILE A 7 -19.29 5.30 36.89
N THR A 8 -20.42 6.00 36.70
CA THR A 8 -20.87 6.44 35.37
C THR A 8 -19.97 7.53 34.76
N ALA A 9 -19.40 8.43 35.57
CA ALA A 9 -18.43 9.41 35.09
C ALA A 9 -17.11 8.78 34.63
N GLY A 10 -16.63 7.74 35.32
CA GLY A 10 -15.41 7.01 34.93
C GLY A 10 -15.53 6.26 33.60
N ILE A 11 -16.71 5.72 33.29
CA ILE A 11 -17.00 5.03 32.03
C ILE A 11 -17.11 6.03 30.86
N LEU A 12 -17.67 7.22 31.09
CA LEU A 12 -17.77 8.28 30.08
C LEU A 12 -16.40 8.85 29.70
N ILE A 13 -15.45 8.96 30.64
CA ILE A 13 -14.08 9.43 30.37
C ILE A 13 -13.22 8.32 29.71
N GLY A 14 -13.48 7.04 30.02
CA GLY A 14 -12.83 5.92 29.35
C GLY A 14 -13.26 5.77 27.88
N ALA A 15 -14.55 5.98 27.57
CA ALA A 15 -15.10 5.82 26.23
C ALA A 15 -14.65 6.91 25.23
N THR A 16 -14.41 8.15 25.68
CA THR A 16 -13.96 9.24 24.80
C THR A 16 -12.51 9.07 24.33
N ASN A 17 -11.65 8.45 25.15
CA ASN A 17 -10.26 8.19 24.80
C ASN A 17 -10.09 7.05 23.77
N VAL A 18 -10.97 6.05 23.81
CA VAL A 18 -10.98 4.95 22.82
C VAL A 18 -11.44 5.44 21.45
N ALA A 19 -12.46 6.31 21.41
CA ALA A 19 -12.96 6.90 20.16
C ALA A 19 -11.90 7.79 19.46
N PHE A 20 -11.06 8.50 20.21
CA PHE A 20 -9.99 9.32 19.64
C PHE A 20 -8.81 8.48 19.11
N ALA A 21 -8.49 7.37 19.79
CA ALA A 21 -7.47 6.42 19.34
C ALA A 21 -7.89 5.68 18.05
N GLU A 22 -9.18 5.35 17.92
CA GLU A 22 -9.75 4.74 16.71
C GLU A 22 -9.73 5.70 15.52
N SER A 23 -10.16 6.95 15.73
CA SER A 23 -10.12 8.01 14.71
C SER A 23 -8.70 8.28 14.19
N THR A 24 -7.70 8.25 15.08
CA THR A 24 -6.29 8.43 14.71
C THR A 24 -5.75 7.26 13.87
N ARG A 25 -6.11 6.01 14.23
CA ARG A 25 -5.75 4.82 13.44
C ARG A 25 -6.39 4.81 12.06
N GLN A 26 -7.66 5.21 11.97
CA GLN A 26 -8.42 5.29 10.72
C GLN A 26 -7.84 6.34 9.76
N SER A 27 -7.38 7.47 10.29
CA SER A 27 -6.72 8.52 9.50
C SER A 27 -5.38 8.04 8.93
N LEU A 28 -4.54 7.41 9.76
CA LEU A 28 -3.25 6.85 9.33
C LEU A 28 -3.38 5.72 8.30
N SER A 29 -4.44 4.91 8.37
CA SER A 29 -4.67 3.87 7.37
C SER A 29 -5.09 4.44 6.01
N SER A 30 -5.88 5.52 6.00
CA SER A 30 -6.54 6.04 4.79
C SER A 30 -5.57 6.69 3.79
N ASP A 31 -4.42 7.20 4.25
CA ASP A 31 -3.40 7.84 3.41
C ASP A 31 -2.23 6.91 3.02
N SER A 32 -2.32 5.61 3.31
CA SER A 32 -1.23 4.69 2.99
C SER A 32 -1.18 4.31 1.51
N ALA A 33 0.02 4.02 1.01
CA ALA A 33 0.21 3.48 -0.34
C ALA A 33 -0.58 2.17 -0.58
N LEU A 34 -0.70 1.35 0.47
CA LEU A 34 -1.47 0.11 0.42
C LEU A 34 -2.96 0.37 0.15
N GLU A 35 -3.58 1.30 0.86
CA GLU A 35 -4.98 1.64 0.63
C GLU A 35 -5.19 2.28 -0.75
N ALA A 36 -4.23 3.09 -1.22
CA ALA A 36 -4.26 3.61 -2.59
C ALA A 36 -4.21 2.48 -3.65
N ILE A 37 -3.40 1.44 -3.43
CA ILE A 37 -3.34 0.27 -4.32
C ILE A 37 -4.65 -0.50 -4.28
N LYS A 38 -5.18 -0.82 -3.09
CA LYS A 38 -6.45 -1.55 -2.93
C LYS A 38 -7.62 -0.81 -3.58
N LYS A 39 -7.71 0.50 -3.35
CA LYS A 39 -8.75 1.36 -3.96
C LYS A 39 -8.66 1.40 -5.48
N ARG A 40 -7.44 1.46 -6.02
CA ARG A 40 -7.20 1.45 -7.47
C ARG A 40 -7.43 0.06 -8.08
N GLY A 41 -7.24 -1.01 -7.30
CA GLY A 41 -7.33 -2.39 -7.76
C GLY A 41 -6.13 -2.87 -8.58
N THR A 42 -5.03 -2.10 -8.62
CA THR A 42 -3.83 -2.44 -9.40
C THR A 42 -2.54 -2.02 -8.70
N LEU A 43 -1.62 -2.96 -8.52
CA LEU A 43 -0.23 -2.72 -8.14
C LEU A 43 0.58 -2.32 -9.39
N ARG A 44 1.07 -1.07 -9.41
CA ARG A 44 1.93 -0.56 -10.48
C ARG A 44 3.38 -0.64 -10.01
N ILE A 45 4.26 -1.22 -10.82
CA ILE A 45 5.66 -1.46 -10.47
C ILE A 45 6.55 -0.82 -11.53
N GLY A 46 7.25 0.24 -11.15
CA GLY A 46 8.33 0.80 -11.96
C GLY A 46 9.58 -0.08 -11.87
N LEU A 47 10.16 -0.43 -13.03
CA LEU A 47 11.36 -1.27 -13.08
C LEU A 47 12.27 -0.87 -14.25
N ALA A 48 13.57 -1.07 -14.07
CA ALA A 48 14.55 -0.95 -15.14
C ALA A 48 14.98 -2.34 -15.61
N THR A 49 15.33 -2.47 -16.89
CA THR A 49 15.84 -3.74 -17.42
C THR A 49 17.19 -4.07 -16.81
N PHE A 50 17.28 -5.16 -16.05
CA PHE A 50 18.52 -5.65 -15.45
C PHE A 50 18.49 -7.18 -15.38
N VAL A 51 19.38 -7.85 -16.12
CA VAL A 51 19.39 -9.32 -16.19
C VAL A 51 20.03 -9.91 -14.92
N PRO A 52 19.45 -10.97 -14.29
CA PRO A 52 18.23 -11.72 -14.65
C PRO A 52 16.96 -11.26 -13.89
N TRP A 53 16.98 -10.07 -13.30
CA TRP A 53 15.97 -9.53 -12.38
C TRP A 53 14.71 -9.07 -13.11
N ALA A 54 14.86 -8.25 -14.14
CA ALA A 54 13.79 -7.85 -15.04
C ALA A 54 14.34 -7.72 -16.47
N MET A 55 13.80 -8.51 -17.38
CA MET A 55 14.27 -8.60 -18.75
C MET A 55 13.13 -8.94 -19.70
N ARG A 56 13.42 -8.97 -21.00
CA ARG A 56 12.48 -9.43 -22.02
C ARG A 56 12.88 -10.79 -22.55
N ASP A 57 11.91 -11.66 -22.76
CA ASP A 57 12.11 -12.91 -23.48
C ASP A 57 12.21 -12.68 -25.00
N LYS A 58 12.30 -13.77 -25.78
CA LYS A 58 12.38 -13.69 -27.25
C LYS A 58 11.11 -13.17 -27.92
N LYS A 59 9.98 -13.18 -27.22
CA LYS A 59 8.68 -12.66 -27.69
C LYS A 59 8.49 -11.20 -27.30
N GLY A 60 9.35 -10.68 -26.43
CA GLY A 60 9.27 -9.32 -25.91
C GLY A 60 8.53 -9.23 -24.57
N ASP A 61 8.10 -10.35 -24.00
CA ASP A 61 7.38 -10.40 -22.73
C ASP A 61 8.32 -10.12 -21.55
N LEU A 62 7.85 -9.39 -20.54
CA LEU A 62 8.62 -9.15 -19.32
C LEU A 62 8.72 -10.43 -18.49
N ILE A 63 9.95 -10.84 -18.18
CA ILE A 63 10.30 -12.00 -17.35
C ILE A 63 11.43 -11.64 -16.37
N GLY A 64 11.65 -12.47 -15.36
CA GLY A 64 12.73 -12.31 -14.40
C GLY A 64 12.25 -12.36 -12.95
N PHE A 65 13.20 -12.38 -12.02
CA PHE A 65 12.89 -12.52 -10.59
C PHE A 65 11.96 -11.43 -10.06
N GLU A 66 12.20 -10.16 -10.39
CA GLU A 66 11.38 -9.03 -9.91
C GLU A 66 9.97 -9.07 -10.50
N ILE A 67 9.83 -9.56 -11.73
CA ILE A 67 8.53 -9.76 -12.38
C ILE A 67 7.71 -10.82 -11.65
N ASP A 68 8.35 -11.92 -11.27
CA ASP A 68 7.68 -13.03 -10.57
C ASP A 68 7.32 -12.66 -9.13
N VAL A 69 8.20 -11.93 -8.44
CA VAL A 69 7.91 -11.37 -7.11
C VAL A 69 6.75 -10.38 -7.19
N GLY A 70 6.78 -9.45 -8.16
CA GLY A 70 5.70 -8.49 -8.36
C GLY A 70 4.36 -9.18 -8.55
N LYS A 71 4.30 -10.18 -9.45
CA LYS A 71 3.09 -10.98 -9.71
C LYS A 71 2.57 -11.63 -8.43
N ARG A 72 3.45 -12.27 -7.66
CA ARG A 72 3.06 -12.94 -6.41
C ARG A 72 2.52 -11.97 -5.38
N VAL A 73 3.14 -10.80 -5.22
CA VAL A 73 2.67 -9.76 -4.30
C VAL A 73 1.28 -9.25 -4.72
N ALA A 74 1.06 -9.01 -6.01
CA ALA A 74 -0.25 -8.58 -6.51
C ALA A 74 -1.34 -9.65 -6.30
N GLU A 75 -0.99 -10.93 -6.53
CA GLU A 75 -1.87 -12.08 -6.28
C GLU A 75 -2.26 -12.20 -4.81
N ASP A 76 -1.28 -12.16 -3.90
CA ASP A 76 -1.51 -12.22 -2.46
C ASP A 76 -2.38 -11.03 -1.97
N MET A 77 -2.32 -9.89 -2.68
CA MET A 77 -3.14 -8.71 -2.42
C MET A 77 -4.53 -8.74 -3.07
N GLY A 78 -4.79 -9.67 -4.00
CA GLY A 78 -6.04 -9.74 -4.77
C GLY A 78 -6.25 -8.57 -5.74
N VAL A 79 -5.17 -7.98 -6.25
CA VAL A 79 -5.21 -6.83 -7.20
C VAL A 79 -4.58 -7.19 -8.54
N GLY A 80 -4.89 -6.41 -9.58
CA GLY A 80 -4.18 -6.49 -10.85
C GLY A 80 -2.71 -6.05 -10.72
N ILE A 81 -1.91 -6.34 -11.74
CA ILE A 81 -0.51 -5.92 -11.81
C ILE A 81 -0.20 -5.20 -13.12
N GLU A 82 0.58 -4.13 -13.02
CA GLU A 82 1.08 -3.39 -14.16
C GLU A 82 2.57 -3.12 -13.97
N HIS A 83 3.40 -3.72 -14.82
CA HIS A 83 4.83 -3.43 -14.88
C HIS A 83 5.06 -2.24 -15.81
N ILE A 84 5.77 -1.22 -15.33
CA ILE A 84 6.05 0.03 -16.03
C ILE A 84 7.56 0.12 -16.27
N PRO A 85 8.05 -0.33 -17.44
CA PRO A 85 9.45 -0.18 -17.82
C PRO A 85 9.86 1.29 -17.76
N THR A 86 10.89 1.59 -16.98
CA THR A 86 11.35 2.93 -16.67
C THR A 86 12.87 2.98 -16.80
N ALA A 87 13.40 4.01 -17.45
CA ALA A 87 14.85 4.22 -17.50
C ALA A 87 15.40 4.42 -16.09
N TRP A 88 16.58 3.84 -15.81
CA TRP A 88 17.21 3.91 -14.49
C TRP A 88 17.35 5.36 -13.98
N ASP A 89 17.87 6.25 -14.83
CA ASP A 89 18.07 7.67 -14.49
C ASP A 89 16.76 8.41 -14.15
N GLY A 90 15.62 7.91 -14.64
CA GLY A 90 14.29 8.49 -14.45
C GLY A 90 13.45 7.84 -13.36
N ILE A 91 13.93 6.80 -12.70
CA ILE A 91 13.09 5.97 -11.82
C ILE A 91 12.63 6.72 -10.57
N ILE A 92 13.51 7.51 -9.94
CA ILE A 92 13.18 8.30 -8.75
C ILE A 92 12.22 9.45 -9.08
N PRO A 93 12.46 10.29 -10.11
CA PRO A 93 11.48 11.29 -10.52
C PRO A 93 10.11 10.70 -10.87
N ALA A 94 10.07 9.54 -11.54
CA ALA A 94 8.81 8.88 -11.89
C ALA A 94 8.03 8.40 -10.67
N LEU A 95 8.73 7.86 -9.65
CA LEU A 95 8.13 7.49 -8.38
C LEU A 95 7.54 8.73 -7.67
N LEU A 96 8.31 9.81 -7.56
CA LEU A 96 7.86 11.06 -6.94
C LEU A 96 6.67 11.68 -7.67
N ALA A 97 6.58 11.51 -8.98
CA ALA A 97 5.46 11.95 -9.80
C ALA A 97 4.25 10.99 -9.78
N GLY A 98 4.29 9.92 -8.98
CA GLY A 98 3.19 8.96 -8.81
C GLY A 98 2.87 8.12 -10.04
N LYS A 99 3.86 7.91 -10.93
CA LYS A 99 3.69 7.13 -12.16
C LYS A 99 3.44 5.65 -11.89
N PHE A 100 4.01 5.12 -10.82
CA PHE A 100 3.73 3.81 -10.24
C PHE A 100 3.38 3.98 -8.77
#